data_AF-A0A7S0W3I6-F1
#
_entry.id   AF-A0A7S0W3I6-F1
#
_cell.length_a   1.000
_cell.length_b   1.000
_cell.length_c   1.000
_cell.angle_alpha   90.00
_cell.angle_beta   90.00
_cell.angle_gamma   90.00
#
_symmetry.space_group_name_H-M   'P 1'
#
loop_
_entity.id
_entity.type
_entity.pdbx_description
1 polymer ?
#
loop_
_entity_poly.entity_id
_entity_poly.type
_entity_poly.pdbx_seq_one_letter_code
_entity_poly.pdbx_strand_id
1 'polypeptide(L)'
;NTGYYARFFSQQRRIGSGAYGSVYECRHVMDGVILGTYAVKIAPVGDNRSWLRKVLREVHSLQNLQHRNVVRYMHSWLEAHSNSPFAPVVPCLFILMEYANAGNLHAHLGL
;
A
#
# COMPACT_ATOMS: atom_id res chain seq x y z
N ASN A 1 -6.89 4.19 15.18
CA ASN A 1 -7.37 3.07 14.35
C ASN A 1 -6.24 2.08 14.24
N THR A 2 -6.42 0.82 14.63
CA THR A 2 -5.37 -0.21 14.60
C THR A 2 -6.00 -1.54 14.15
N GLY A 3 -5.28 -2.29 13.33
CA GLY A 3 -5.67 -3.65 12.95
C GLY A 3 -6.68 -3.78 11.80
N TYR A 4 -7.03 -2.70 11.10
CA TYR A 4 -7.88 -2.80 9.91
C TYR A 4 -7.16 -3.60 8.81
N TYR A 5 -5.87 -3.30 8.58
CA TYR A 5 -5.09 -4.06 7.61
C TYR A 5 -5.04 -5.56 7.94
N ALA A 6 -4.66 -5.91 9.17
CA ALA A 6 -4.55 -7.31 9.60
C ALA A 6 -5.90 -8.06 9.59
N ARG A 7 -7.01 -7.35 9.81
CA ARG A 7 -8.36 -7.94 9.84
C ARG A 7 -8.90 -8.25 8.45
N PHE A 8 -8.69 -7.36 7.49
CA PHE A 8 -9.34 -7.45 6.18
C PHE A 8 -8.38 -7.81 5.05
N PHE A 9 -7.07 -7.79 5.26
CA PHE A 9 -6.11 -8.08 4.21
C PHE A 9 -5.19 -9.24 4.61
N SER A 10 -5.20 -10.29 3.78
CA SER A 10 -4.18 -11.32 3.81
C SER A 10 -3.01 -10.87 2.94
N GLN A 11 -1.94 -10.41 3.58
CA GLN A 11 -0.69 -10.05 2.91
C GLN A 11 -0.06 -11.30 2.28
N GLN A 12 0.21 -11.26 0.98
CA GLN A 12 0.82 -12.38 0.25
C GLN A 12 2.34 -12.20 0.18
N ARG A 13 2.82 -11.42 -0.79
CA ARG A 13 4.24 -11.19 -1.03
C ARG A 13 4.54 -9.70 -1.21
N ARG A 14 5.77 -9.31 -0.91
CA ARG A 14 6.28 -7.97 -1.23
C ARG A 14 6.53 -7.88 -2.73
N ILE A 15 5.93 -6.88 -3.39
CA ILE A 15 6.03 -6.64 -4.84
C ILE A 15 6.83 -5.37 -5.18
N GLY A 16 7.12 -4.54 -4.17
CA GLY A 16 7.97 -3.38 -4.32
C GLY A 16 8.51 -2.91 -2.99
N SER A 17 9.68 -2.27 -3.01
CA SER A 17 10.27 -1.60 -1.85
C SER A 17 11.06 -0.39 -2.33
N GLY A 18 10.99 0.69 -1.59
CA GLY A 18 11.79 1.89 -1.85
C GLY A 18 11.97 2.72 -0.59
N ALA A 19 12.61 3.89 -0.74
CA ALA A 19 12.89 4.80 0.37
C ALA A 19 11.62 5.24 1.15
N TYR A 20 10.45 5.12 0.52
CA TYR A 20 9.18 5.65 1.01
C TYR A 20 8.18 4.56 1.41
N GLY A 21 8.67 3.34 1.64
CA GLY A 21 7.87 2.22 2.14
C GLY A 21 7.93 0.97 1.25
N SER A 22 7.09 0.01 1.61
CA SER A 22 6.99 -1.28 0.93
C SER A 22 5.60 -1.45 0.33
N VAL A 23 5.52 -2.16 -0.80
CA VAL A 23 4.28 -2.49 -1.49
C VAL A 23 4.09 -4.00 -1.45
N TYR A 24 2.90 -4.44 -1.07
CA TYR A 24 2.55 -5.85 -0.96
C TYR A 24 1.34 -6.18 -1.83
N GLU A 25 1.39 -7.34 -2.47
CA GLU A 25 0.21 -8.00 -3.01
C GLU A 25 -0.62 -8.54 -1.85
N CYS A 26 -1.90 -8.18 -1.79
CA CYS A 26 -2.80 -8.53 -0.70
C CYS A 26 -4.13 -9.05 -1.24
N ARG A 27 -4.70 -10.06 -0.57
CA ARG A 27 -6.09 -10.46 -0.80
C ARG A 27 -6.98 -9.73 0.19
N HIS A 28 -7.99 -9.01 -0.30
CA HIS A 28 -9.02 -8.44 0.54
C HIS A 28 -10.01 -9.56 0.90
N VAL A 29 -10.15 -9.84 2.19
CA VAL A 29 -10.99 -10.92 2.74
C VAL A 29 -11.97 -10.35 3.75
N MET A 30 -13.25 -10.71 3.61
CA MET A 30 -14.30 -10.33 4.54
C MET A 30 -15.20 -11.53 4.78
N ASP A 31 -15.38 -11.90 6.05
CA ASP A 31 -16.15 -13.09 6.46
C ASP A 31 -15.81 -14.37 5.68
N GLY A 32 -14.51 -14.58 5.41
CA GLY A 32 -14.00 -15.73 4.66
C GLY A 32 -14.13 -15.62 3.13
N VAL A 33 -14.79 -14.58 2.61
CA VAL A 33 -14.94 -14.35 1.17
C VAL A 33 -13.78 -13.49 0.64
N ILE A 34 -13.13 -13.93 -0.43
CA ILE A 34 -12.11 -13.16 -1.13
C ILE A 34 -12.80 -12.15 -2.05
N LEU A 35 -12.69 -10.87 -1.73
CA LEU A 35 -13.28 -9.77 -2.49
C LEU A 35 -12.38 -9.29 -3.64
N GLY A 36 -11.10 -9.67 -3.64
CA GLY A 36 -10.17 -9.38 -4.73
C GLY A 36 -8.70 -9.33 -4.30
N THR A 37 -7.83 -9.12 -5.28
CA THR A 37 -6.38 -8.94 -5.08
C THR A 37 -6.01 -7.49 -5.35
N TYR A 38 -5.25 -6.89 -4.44
CA TYR A 38 -4.90 -5.48 -4.44
C TYR A 38 -3.41 -5.27 -4.13
N ALA A 39 -2.89 -4.12 -4.52
CA ALA A 39 -1.59 -3.63 -4.08
C ALA A 39 -1.78 -2.70 -2.87
N VAL A 40 -1.07 -2.96 -1.78
CA VAL A 40 -1.10 -2.12 -0.57
C VAL A 40 0.31 -1.57 -0.33
N LYS A 41 0.47 -0.24 -0.46
CA LYS A 41 1.69 0.45 -0.05
C LYS A 41 1.58 0.81 1.43
N ILE A 42 2.59 0.42 2.21
CA ILE A 42 2.75 0.71 3.62
C ILE A 42 3.93 1.68 3.76
N ALA A 43 3.63 2.93 4.12
CA ALA A 43 4.60 3.99 4.30
C ALA A 43 4.68 4.39 5.79
N PRO A 44 5.78 4.08 6.50
CA PRO A 44 5.99 4.56 7.85
C PRO A 44 6.04 6.09 7.84
N VAL A 45 5.22 6.74 8.67
CA VAL A 45 5.20 8.20 8.79
C VAL A 45 5.75 8.72 10.11
N GLY A 46 5.69 7.92 11.16
CA GLY A 46 6.15 8.32 12.50
C GLY A 46 5.48 9.63 12.96
N ASP A 47 6.21 10.42 13.73
CA ASP A 47 5.77 11.75 14.19
C ASP A 47 6.19 12.89 13.26
N ASN A 48 6.73 12.57 12.08
CA ASN A 48 7.23 13.58 11.14
C ASN A 48 6.08 14.17 10.30
N ARG A 49 5.52 15.27 10.79
CA ARG A 49 4.43 16.02 10.12
C ARG A 49 4.78 16.48 8.71
N SER A 50 6.03 16.85 8.45
CA SER A 50 6.48 17.28 7.12
C SER A 50 6.52 16.12 6.14
N TRP A 51 6.99 14.96 6.60
CA TRP A 51 6.97 13.72 5.84
C TRP A 51 5.53 13.26 5.55
N LEU A 52 4.66 13.24 6.57
CA LEU A 52 3.24 12.92 6.38
C LEU A 52 2.59 13.81 5.31
N ARG A 53 2.84 15.12 5.32
CA ARG A 53 2.33 16.04 4.28
C ARG A 53 2.84 15.69 2.89
N LYS A 54 4.09 15.24 2.74
CA LYS A 54 4.62 14.80 1.43
C LYS A 54 3.86 13.57 0.94
N VAL A 55 3.70 12.56 1.79
CA VAL A 55 2.97 11.34 1.40
C VAL A 55 1.50 11.63 1.10
N LEU A 56 0.84 12.51 1.86
CA LEU A 56 -0.55 12.91 1.57
C LEU A 56 -0.70 13.65 0.23
N ARG A 57 0.31 14.41 -0.21
CA ARG A 57 0.31 15.01 -1.56
C ARG A 57 0.41 13.94 -2.65
N GLU A 58 1.19 12.88 -2.44
CA GLU A 58 1.23 11.74 -3.36
C GLU A 58 -0.15 11.07 -3.44
N VAL A 59 -0.80 10.81 -2.30
CA VAL A 59 -2.16 10.24 -2.26
C VAL A 59 -3.15 11.12 -3.00
N HIS A 60 -3.15 12.43 -2.74
CA HIS A 60 -4.02 13.38 -3.43
C HIS A 60 -3.77 13.38 -4.94
N SER A 61 -2.51 13.30 -5.37
CA SER A 61 -2.17 13.23 -6.80
C SER A 61 -2.69 11.95 -7.44
N LEU A 62 -2.47 10.79 -6.78
CA LEU A 62 -2.97 9.49 -7.25
C LEU A 62 -4.49 9.44 -7.33
N GLN A 63 -5.19 10.03 -6.35
CA GLN A 63 -6.65 10.05 -6.34
C GLN A 63 -7.24 10.79 -7.56
N ASN A 64 -6.56 11.84 -8.03
CA ASN A 64 -7.01 12.64 -9.17
C ASN A 64 -6.60 12.04 -10.53
N LEU A 65 -5.73 11.03 -10.56
CA LEU A 65 -5.27 10.39 -11.79
C LEU A 65 -6.11 9.13 -12.07
N GLN A 66 -7.22 9.30 -12.77
CA GLN A 66 -8.08 8.20 -13.22
C GLN A 66 -7.96 8.01 -14.73
N HIS A 67 -7.19 7.01 -15.15
CA HIS A 67 -7.00 6.68 -16.56
C HIS A 67 -6.73 5.18 -16.74
N ARG A 68 -7.16 4.60 -17.88
CA ARG A 68 -7.02 3.16 -18.20
C ARG A 68 -5.60 2.59 -18.09
N ASN A 69 -4.58 3.43 -18.25
CA ASN A 69 -3.17 3.03 -18.22
C ASN A 69 -2.46 3.46 -16.92
N VAL A 70 -3.20 3.91 -15.91
CA VAL A 70 -2.68 4.32 -14.60
C VAL A 70 -3.31 3.42 -13.55
N VAL A 71 -2.49 2.90 -12.63
CA VAL A 71 -2.98 2.07 -11.52
C VAL A 71 -3.98 2.88 -10.70
N ARG A 72 -5.20 2.34 -10.57
CA ARG A 72 -6.29 3.06 -9.90
C ARG A 72 -6.08 3.09 -8.39
N TYR A 73 -6.14 4.29 -7.83
CA TYR A 73 -6.26 4.51 -6.38
C TYR A 73 -7.66 4.11 -5.89
N MET A 74 -7.73 3.46 -4.72
CA MET A 74 -8.99 3.05 -4.09
C MET A 74 -9.24 3.79 -2.79
N HIS A 75 -8.32 3.68 -1.83
CA HIS A 75 -8.50 4.18 -0.46
C HIS A 75 -7.15 4.36 0.25
N SER A 76 -7.11 5.19 1.29
CA SER A 76 -5.95 5.32 2.17
C SER A 76 -6.38 5.57 3.61
N TRP A 77 -5.63 5.04 4.57
CA TRP A 77 -5.89 5.22 5.99
C TRP A 77 -4.59 5.22 6.80
N LEU A 78 -4.66 5.76 8.02
CA LEU A 78 -3.58 5.71 8.99
C LEU A 78 -3.90 4.65 10.05
N GLU A 79 -2.93 3.79 10.34
CA GLU A 79 -2.97 2.93 11.52
C GLU A 79 -1.56 2.69 12.07
N ALA A 80 -1.48 2.35 13.35
CA ALA A 80 -0.22 1.94 13.96
C ALA A 80 0.11 0.50 13.52
N HIS A 81 1.30 0.29 12.97
CA HIS A 81 1.71 -0.98 12.40
C HIS A 81 3.21 -1.23 12.64
N SER A 82 3.60 -2.50 12.66
CA SER A 82 5.00 -2.90 12.68
C SER A 82 5.28 -3.86 11.54
N ASN A 83 6.27 -3.51 10.71
CA ASN A 83 6.66 -4.30 9.53
C ASN A 83 7.46 -5.56 9.92
N SER A 84 7.83 -5.73 11.19
CA SER A 84 8.63 -6.85 11.70
C SER A 84 8.33 -7.11 13.18
N PRO A 85 8.34 -8.36 13.67
CA PRO A 85 8.16 -8.66 15.09
C PRO A 85 9.13 -7.93 16.02
N PHE A 86 10.30 -7.51 15.49
CA PHE A 86 11.35 -6.83 16.24
C PHE A 86 11.37 -5.31 16.03
N ALA A 87 10.50 -4.77 15.17
CA ALA A 87 10.41 -3.34 14.92
C ALA A 87 9.35 -2.68 15.83
N PRO A 88 9.58 -1.41 16.23
CA PRO A 88 8.58 -0.67 16.98
C PRO A 88 7.30 -0.49 16.16
N VAL A 89 6.16 -0.50 16.85
CA VAL A 89 4.89 -0.12 16.25
C VAL A 89 4.91 1.39 16.02
N VAL A 90 4.80 1.81 14.76
CA VAL A 90 4.81 3.23 14.37
C VAL A 90 3.57 3.56 13.54
N PRO A 91 3.12 4.82 13.51
CA PRO A 91 2.10 5.27 12.58
C PRO A 91 2.54 5.02 11.13
N CYS A 92 1.70 4.31 10.37
CA CYS A 92 1.91 4.01 8.97
C CYS A 92 0.71 4.51 8.16
N LEU A 93 0.98 5.11 6.99
CA LEU A 93 -0.03 5.37 5.99
C LEU A 93 -0.13 4.17 5.05
N PHE A 94 -1.34 3.64 4.93
CA PHE A 94 -1.69 2.58 4.01
C PHE A 94 -2.37 3.17 2.79
N ILE A 95 -1.97 2.73 1.60
CA ILE A 95 -2.54 3.17 0.33
C ILE A 95 -2.95 1.92 -0.44
N LEU A 96 -4.25 1.74 -0.60
CA LEU A 96 -4.87 0.65 -1.35
C LEU A 96 -5.04 1.05 -2.82
N MET A 97 -4.53 0.20 -3.69
CA MET A 97 -4.49 0.41 -5.13
C MET A 97 -4.90 -0.87 -5.86
N GLU A 98 -5.34 -0.72 -7.10
CA GLU A 98 -5.47 -1.84 -8.03
C GLU A 98 -4.15 -2.61 -8.16
N TYR A 99 -4.24 -3.94 -8.27
CA TYR A 99 -3.07 -4.77 -8.52
C TYR A 99 -2.83 -4.92 -10.03
N ALA A 100 -1.70 -4.41 -10.52
CA ALA A 100 -1.27 -4.61 -11.90
C ALA A 100 -0.54 -5.96 -12.04
N ASN A 101 -1.15 -6.89 -12.78
CA ASN A 101 -0.67 -8.26 -12.93
C ASN A 101 0.26 -8.48 -14.15
N ALA A 102 0.40 -7.49 -15.04
CA ALA A 102 1.17 -7.59 -16.28
C ALA A 102 2.71 -7.53 -16.08
N GLY A 103 3.19 -7.53 -14.84
CA GLY A 103 4.60 -7.32 -14.51
C GLY A 103 5.02 -5.87 -14.63
N ASN A 104 6.33 -5.62 -14.74
CA ASN A 104 6.87 -4.28 -14.96
C ASN A 104 7.61 -4.20 -16.30
N LEU A 105 7.71 -2.98 -16.83
CA LEU A 105 8.32 -2.74 -18.13
C LEU A 105 9.80 -3.14 -18.16
N HIS A 106 10.54 -2.91 -17.07
CA HIS A 106 11.96 -3.24 -16.97
C HIS A 106 12.21 -4.73 -17.21
N ALA A 107 11.44 -5.61 -16.56
CA ALA A 107 11.49 -7.05 -16.79
C ALA A 107 11.09 -7.44 -18.22
N HIS A 108 10.12 -6.73 -18.82
CA HIS A 108 9.74 -6.97 -20.21
C HIS A 108 10.84 -6.54 -21.21
N LEU A 109 11.61 -5.51 -20.88
CA LEU A 109 12.73 -5.02 -21.69
C LEU A 109 14.03 -5.82 -21.48
N GLY A 110 14.08 -6.73 -20.50
CA GLY A 110 15.28 -7.53 -20.19
C GLY A 110 16.49 -6.70 -19.74
N LEU A 111 16.24 -5.47 -19.28
CA LEU A 111 17.23 -4.59 -18.65
C LEU A 111 17.35 -4.91 -17.16
#